data_AF-A0A8M1MAV9-F1
#
_entry.id   AF-A0A8M1MAV9-F1
#
_cell.length_a   1.000
_cell.length_b   1.000
_cell.length_c   1.000
_cell.angle_alpha   90.00
_cell.angle_beta   90.00
_cell.angle_gamma   90.00
#
_symmetry.space_group_name_H-M   'P 1'
#
loop_
_entity.id
_entity.type
_entity.pdbx_description
1 polymer ?
#
loop_
_entity_poly.entity_id
_entity_poly.type
_entity_poly.pdbx_seq_one_letter_code
_entity_poly.pdbx_strand_id
1 'polypeptide(L)'
;MPRARLHHPSRCQVLPTQSPLSTATRESAFVHAIASAGVAFAVTRSCAEGSAAICGCSSRHQGSPGEGWKWGGCSEDIEFGGMVSREFADARENRPDARSAMNRHNNEAGRQAIASHMHLKCKCHG
;
A
#
# COMPACT_ATOMS: atom_id res chain seq x y z
N MET A 1 33.61 32.35 -31.77
CA MET A 1 32.17 32.37 -32.12
C MET A 1 31.35 32.00 -30.89
N PRO A 2 30.89 32.96 -30.08
CA PRO A 2 30.01 32.67 -28.95
C PRO A 2 28.59 32.38 -29.49
N ARG A 3 28.07 31.17 -29.25
CA ARG A 3 26.64 30.90 -29.47
C ARG A 3 25.85 31.56 -28.35
N ALA A 4 25.25 32.70 -28.64
CA ALA A 4 24.22 33.31 -27.82
C ALA A 4 23.05 32.31 -27.66
N ARG A 5 22.71 31.95 -26.43
CA ARG A 5 21.44 31.26 -26.13
C ARG A 5 20.38 32.33 -25.95
N LEU A 6 19.46 32.43 -26.92
CA LEU A 6 18.24 33.21 -26.80
C LEU A 6 17.38 32.65 -25.66
N HIS A 7 17.15 33.45 -24.62
CA HIS A 7 16.10 33.20 -23.64
C HIS A 7 14.76 33.52 -24.29
N HIS A 8 13.97 32.48 -24.59
CA HIS A 8 12.60 32.62 -25.07
C HIS A 8 11.64 32.47 -23.87
N PRO A 9 10.74 33.44 -23.59
CA PRO A 9 9.91 33.47 -22.38
C PRO A 9 8.70 32.50 -22.39
N SER A 10 8.56 31.65 -23.41
CA SER A 10 7.37 30.80 -23.62
C SER A 10 7.67 29.30 -23.66
N ARG A 11 8.86 28.88 -23.20
CA ARG A 11 9.10 27.46 -22.87
C ARG A 11 9.10 27.33 -21.36
N CYS A 12 7.99 26.85 -20.79
CA CYS A 12 8.01 26.19 -19.50
C CYS A 12 9.01 25.03 -19.60
N GLN A 13 10.26 25.28 -19.23
CA GLN A 13 11.15 24.18 -18.90
C GLN A 13 10.50 23.53 -17.69
N VAL A 14 10.05 22.29 -17.86
CA VAL A 14 9.89 21.38 -16.73
C VAL A 14 11.27 21.36 -16.09
N LEU A 15 11.46 22.16 -15.03
CA LEU A 15 12.56 21.94 -14.11
C LEU A 15 12.51 20.44 -13.79
N PRO A 16 13.64 19.71 -13.79
CA PRO A 16 13.62 18.36 -13.30
C PRO A 16 13.22 18.46 -11.83
N THR A 17 11.92 18.39 -11.56
CA THR A 17 11.40 18.08 -10.26
C THR A 17 11.91 16.66 -10.07
N GLN A 18 13.07 16.55 -9.43
CA GLN A 18 13.43 15.36 -8.70
C GLN A 18 12.15 14.99 -7.97
N SER A 19 11.53 13.88 -8.36
CA SER A 19 10.35 13.38 -7.67
C SER A 19 10.70 13.46 -6.18
N PRO A 20 9.87 14.00 -5.28
CA PRO A 20 10.24 14.08 -3.86
C PRO A 20 10.61 12.71 -3.27
N LEU A 21 10.21 11.63 -3.95
CA LEU A 21 10.57 10.24 -3.77
C LEU A 21 11.91 9.80 -4.40
N SER A 22 12.76 10.70 -4.89
CA SER A 22 14.10 10.42 -5.44
C SER A 22 15.23 10.74 -4.45
N THR A 23 14.91 11.30 -3.29
CA THR A 23 15.83 11.51 -2.17
C THR A 23 15.46 10.56 -1.04
N ALA A 24 16.44 10.04 -0.29
CA ALA A 24 16.18 9.10 0.81
C ALA A 24 15.95 9.88 2.12
N THR A 25 14.75 10.44 2.27
CA THR A 25 14.37 11.25 3.45
C THR A 25 13.31 10.56 4.31
N ARG A 26 13.10 11.04 5.55
CA ARG A 26 12.05 10.50 6.44
C ARG A 26 10.66 10.66 5.83
N GLU A 27 10.43 11.75 5.11
CA GLU A 27 9.16 12.03 4.42
C GLU A 27 8.94 11.04 3.29
N SER A 28 9.99 10.72 2.50
CA SER A 28 9.89 9.67 1.47
C SER A 28 9.55 8.32 2.08
N ALA A 29 10.13 7.98 3.23
CA ALA A 29 9.85 6.74 3.94
C ALA A 29 8.37 6.63 4.34
N PHE A 30 7.81 7.72 4.89
CA PHE A 30 6.39 7.78 5.21
C PHE A 30 5.50 7.62 3.96
N VAL A 31 5.84 8.29 2.85
CA VAL A 31 5.06 8.20 1.61
C VAL A 31 5.04 6.77 1.06
N HIS A 32 6.17 6.08 1.07
CA HIS A 32 6.26 4.66 0.69
C HIS A 32 5.37 3.78 1.58
N ALA A 33 5.47 3.96 2.90
CA ALA A 33 4.66 3.20 3.86
C ALA A 33 3.15 3.45 3.67
N ILE A 34 2.71 4.70 3.65
CA ILE A 34 1.27 5.02 3.56
C ILE A 34 0.69 4.65 2.19
N ALA A 35 1.46 4.76 1.10
CA ALA A 35 1.01 4.35 -0.23
C ALA A 35 0.82 2.83 -0.30
N SER A 36 1.78 2.05 0.21
CA SER A 36 1.67 0.58 0.25
C SER A 36 0.53 0.14 1.18
N ALA A 37 0.39 0.77 2.35
CA ALA A 37 -0.73 0.54 3.25
C ALA A 37 -2.09 0.82 2.57
N GLY A 38 -2.19 1.94 1.84
CA GLY A 38 -3.40 2.35 1.14
C GLY A 38 -3.82 1.37 0.05
N VAL A 39 -2.87 0.84 -0.73
CA VAL A 39 -3.17 -0.21 -1.73
C VAL A 39 -3.68 -1.46 -1.04
N ALA A 40 -3.00 -1.94 0.01
CA ALA A 40 -3.42 -3.15 0.73
C ALA A 40 -4.83 -2.99 1.29
N PHE A 41 -5.12 -1.86 1.95
CA PHE A 41 -6.43 -1.55 2.51
C PHE A 41 -7.52 -1.47 1.44
N ALA A 42 -7.30 -0.72 0.36
CA ALA A 42 -8.29 -0.51 -0.68
C ALA A 42 -8.67 -1.82 -1.38
N VAL A 43 -7.67 -2.67 -1.67
CA VAL A 43 -7.91 -3.99 -2.27
C VAL A 43 -8.68 -4.88 -1.31
N THR A 44 -8.24 -5.01 -0.05
CA THR A 44 -8.90 -5.83 0.95
C THR A 44 -10.37 -5.45 1.15
N ARG A 45 -10.68 -4.15 1.18
CA ARG A 45 -12.08 -3.68 1.28
C ARG A 45 -12.88 -3.99 0.03
N SER A 46 -12.32 -3.73 -1.15
CA SER A 46 -12.99 -4.03 -2.42
C SER A 46 -13.37 -5.51 -2.53
N CYS A 47 -12.49 -6.40 -2.04
CA CYS A 47 -12.76 -7.85 -1.95
C CYS A 47 -13.90 -8.16 -0.97
N ALA A 48 -13.88 -7.57 0.23
CA ALA A 48 -14.92 -7.80 1.24
C ALA A 48 -16.30 -7.27 0.84
N GLU A 49 -16.34 -6.21 0.02
CA GLU A 49 -17.56 -5.64 -0.56
C GLU A 49 -18.08 -6.47 -1.75
N GLY A 50 -17.31 -7.45 -2.25
CA GLY A 50 -17.67 -8.25 -3.41
C GLY A 50 -17.60 -7.50 -4.75
N SER A 51 -16.91 -6.35 -4.78
CA SER A 51 -16.77 -5.50 -5.97
C SER A 51 -15.69 -6.00 -6.95
N ALA A 52 -14.85 -6.94 -6.53
CA ALA A 52 -13.77 -7.52 -7.33
C ALA A 52 -14.03 -9.00 -7.59
N ALA A 53 -13.92 -9.43 -8.86
CA ALA A 53 -14.22 -10.81 -9.25
C ALA A 53 -13.17 -11.85 -8.81
N ILE A 54 -11.94 -11.42 -8.51
CA ILE A 54 -10.79 -12.30 -8.25
C ILE A 54 -10.56 -12.62 -6.77
N CYS A 55 -11.33 -12.00 -5.88
CA CYS A 55 -11.15 -12.13 -4.43
C CYS A 55 -12.49 -11.98 -3.70
N GLY A 56 -12.49 -12.24 -2.39
CA GLY A 56 -13.68 -12.17 -1.56
C GLY A 56 -13.33 -12.08 -0.08
N CYS A 57 -14.27 -12.53 0.77
CA CYS A 57 -14.03 -12.67 2.20
C CYS A 57 -12.96 -13.72 2.48
N SER A 58 -12.24 -13.54 3.60
CA SER A 58 -11.23 -14.49 4.04
C SER A 58 -11.82 -15.88 4.29
N SER A 59 -11.23 -16.90 3.69
CA SER A 59 -11.56 -18.32 3.89
C SER A 59 -10.79 -18.97 5.03
N ARG A 60 -9.94 -18.20 5.74
CA ARG A 60 -9.16 -18.73 6.86
C ARG A 60 -10.10 -19.31 7.90
N HIS A 61 -9.77 -20.53 8.34
CA HIS A 61 -10.44 -21.16 9.47
C HIS A 61 -10.20 -20.31 10.70
N GLN A 62 -11.22 -19.57 11.06
CA GLN A 62 -11.24 -18.84 12.31
C GLN A 62 -11.32 -19.89 13.42
N GLY A 63 -10.46 -19.79 14.43
CA GLY A 63 -10.45 -20.73 15.57
C GLY A 63 -11.80 -20.77 16.28
N SER A 64 -11.98 -21.64 17.27
CA SER A 64 -13.26 -21.71 18.01
C SER A 64 -13.67 -20.32 18.52
N PRO A 65 -14.91 -19.88 18.28
CA PRO A 65 -15.37 -18.59 18.80
C PRO A 65 -15.39 -18.64 20.34
N GLY A 66 -15.21 -17.48 20.96
CA GLY A 66 -15.32 -17.35 22.41
C GLY A 66 -16.77 -17.53 22.89
N GLU A 67 -16.94 -17.61 24.21
CA GLU A 67 -18.27 -17.72 24.82
C GLU A 67 -19.14 -16.50 24.47
N GLY A 68 -20.41 -16.73 24.10
CA GLY A 68 -21.39 -15.68 23.85
C GLY A 68 -21.37 -15.04 22.45
N TRP A 69 -20.56 -15.54 21.50
CA TRP A 69 -20.59 -15.09 20.11
C TRP A 69 -20.23 -16.21 19.13
N LYS A 70 -20.50 -16.00 17.84
CA LYS A 70 -20.14 -16.92 16.75
C LYS A 70 -19.52 -16.15 15.61
N TRP A 71 -18.63 -16.80 14.87
CA TRP A 71 -18.14 -16.27 13.60
C TRP A 71 -19.29 -16.12 12.61
N GLY A 72 -19.22 -15.08 11.80
CA GLY A 72 -20.22 -14.78 10.78
C GLY A 72 -19.89 -13.50 10.03
N GLY A 73 -20.66 -13.22 8.98
CA GLY A 73 -20.40 -12.08 8.10
C GLY A 73 -19.20 -12.32 7.19
N CYS A 74 -18.58 -11.23 6.75
CA CYS A 74 -17.44 -11.23 5.84
C CYS A 74 -16.20 -10.74 6.59
N SER A 75 -15.28 -11.65 6.91
CA SER A 75 -13.95 -11.28 7.40
C SER A 75 -13.12 -10.75 6.23
N GLU A 76 -12.56 -9.55 6.37
CA GLU A 76 -11.65 -8.96 5.39
C GLU A 76 -10.39 -9.84 5.18
N ASP A 77 -9.96 -10.04 3.93
CA ASP A 77 -8.73 -10.76 3.61
C ASP A 77 -7.55 -9.78 3.44
N ILE A 78 -6.92 -9.44 4.57
CA ILE A 78 -5.77 -8.51 4.57
C ILE A 78 -4.51 -9.12 3.95
N GLU A 79 -4.38 -10.45 3.96
CA GLU A 79 -3.25 -11.14 3.36
C GLU A 79 -3.28 -11.01 1.84
N PHE A 80 -4.47 -11.14 1.23
CA PHE A 80 -4.65 -10.90 -0.19
C PHE A 80 -4.32 -9.45 -0.58
N GLY A 81 -4.84 -8.46 0.16
CA GLY A 81 -4.52 -7.05 -0.10
C GLY A 81 -3.02 -6.76 0.09
N GLY A 82 -2.41 -7.32 1.12
CA GLY A 82 -0.97 -7.22 1.36
C GLY A 82 -0.13 -7.83 0.23
N MET A 83 -0.54 -8.97 -0.32
CA MET A 83 0.09 -9.61 -1.48
C MET A 83 0.02 -8.71 -2.73
N VAL A 84 -1.18 -8.20 -3.07
CA VAL A 84 -1.36 -7.30 -4.22
C VAL A 84 -0.54 -6.02 -4.05
N SER A 85 -0.53 -5.45 -2.84
CA SER A 85 0.29 -4.28 -2.57
C SER A 85 1.78 -4.55 -2.69
N ARG A 86 2.26 -5.73 -2.26
CA ARG A 86 3.67 -6.14 -2.42
C ARG A 86 4.03 -6.24 -3.91
N GLU A 87 3.22 -6.96 -4.69
CA GLU A 87 3.42 -7.15 -6.12
C GLU A 87 3.53 -5.81 -6.85
N PHE A 88 2.67 -4.85 -6.52
CA PHE A 88 2.64 -3.55 -7.20
C PHE A 88 3.72 -2.59 -6.70
N ALA A 89 3.87 -2.41 -5.38
CA ALA A 89 4.78 -1.42 -4.81
C ALA A 89 6.26 -1.84 -4.90
N ASP A 90 6.55 -3.14 -4.79
CA ASP A 90 7.92 -3.65 -4.77
C ASP A 90 8.44 -4.01 -6.18
N ALA A 91 7.58 -4.08 -7.21
CA ALA A 91 7.97 -4.37 -8.59
C ALA A 91 9.08 -3.43 -9.14
N ARG A 92 9.08 -2.18 -8.66
CA ARG A 92 10.07 -1.16 -9.07
C ARG A 92 11.31 -1.13 -8.16
N GLU A 93 11.30 -1.84 -7.05
CA GLU A 93 12.35 -1.84 -6.03
C GLU A 93 13.25 -3.08 -6.14
N ASN A 94 13.66 -3.39 -7.37
CA ASN A 94 14.41 -4.60 -7.73
C ASN A 94 15.92 -4.39 -7.89
N ARG A 95 16.40 -3.15 -7.73
CA ARG A 95 17.82 -2.83 -7.84
C ARG A 95 18.56 -3.28 -6.57
N PRO A 96 19.79 -3.82 -6.69
CA PRO A 96 20.61 -4.19 -5.54
C PRO A 96 21.29 -2.95 -4.94
N ASP A 97 20.53 -1.92 -4.63
CA ASP A 97 21.02 -0.68 -4.02
C ASP A 97 20.34 -0.41 -2.67
N ALA A 98 20.95 0.48 -1.88
CA ALA A 98 20.47 0.84 -0.55
C ALA A 98 19.08 1.50 -0.60
N ARG A 99 18.74 2.15 -1.71
CA ARG A 99 17.47 2.85 -1.87
C ARG A 99 16.32 1.85 -2.03
N SER A 100 16.45 0.88 -2.94
CA SER A 100 15.45 -0.16 -3.14
C SER A 100 15.33 -1.08 -1.92
N ALA A 101 16.41 -1.28 -1.15
CA ALA A 101 16.31 -1.94 0.16
C ALA A 101 15.47 -1.12 1.16
N MET A 102 15.73 0.19 1.29
CA MET A 102 14.98 1.08 2.16
C MET A 102 13.51 1.18 1.76
N ASN A 103 13.22 1.33 0.47
CA ASN A 103 11.85 1.45 -0.05
C ASN A 103 11.04 0.18 0.22
N ARG A 104 11.61 -1.02 -0.02
CA ARG A 104 10.95 -2.29 0.34
C ARG A 104 10.67 -2.40 1.84
N HIS A 105 11.62 -1.97 2.67
CA HIS A 105 11.42 -1.94 4.12
C HIS A 105 10.25 -1.01 4.51
N ASN A 106 10.21 0.20 3.97
CA ASN A 106 9.14 1.16 4.24
C ASN A 106 7.77 0.68 3.72
N ASN A 107 7.73 0.11 2.51
CA ASN A 107 6.51 -0.48 1.95
C ASN A 107 5.99 -1.61 2.86
N GLU A 108 6.87 -2.52 3.30
CA GLU A 108 6.53 -3.60 4.23
C GLU A 108 6.04 -3.06 5.57
N ALA A 109 6.68 -2.03 6.13
CA ALA A 109 6.23 -1.39 7.37
C ALA A 109 4.80 -0.85 7.24
N GLY A 110 4.45 -0.25 6.08
CA GLY A 110 3.08 0.17 5.77
C GLY A 110 2.08 -0.98 5.71
N ARG A 111 2.43 -2.08 5.03
CA ARG A 111 1.58 -3.28 4.93
C ARG A 111 1.34 -3.91 6.31
N GLN A 112 2.39 -4.04 7.11
CA GLN A 112 2.29 -4.56 8.49
C GLN A 112 1.49 -3.65 9.42
N ALA A 113 1.55 -2.33 9.23
CA ALA A 113 0.74 -1.40 10.00
C ALA A 113 -0.75 -1.70 9.81
N ILE A 114 -1.24 -1.90 8.58
CA ILE A 114 -2.66 -2.25 8.37
C ILE A 114 -2.98 -3.65 8.89
N ALA A 115 -2.11 -4.64 8.64
CA ALA A 115 -2.32 -6.00 9.12
C ALA A 115 -2.44 -6.08 10.65
N SER A 116 -1.65 -5.30 11.39
CA SER A 116 -1.71 -5.24 12.85
C SER A 116 -2.90 -4.45 13.42
N HIS A 117 -3.59 -3.66 12.59
CA HIS A 117 -4.81 -2.94 12.98
C HIS A 117 -6.11 -3.72 12.71
N MET A 118 -6.01 -4.96 12.24
CA MET A 118 -7.13 -5.87 12.13
C MET A 118 -7.69 -6.19 13.53
N HIS A 119 -8.99 -5.98 13.72
CA HIS A 119 -9.66 -6.22 14.99
C HIS A 119 -11.04 -6.85 14.78
N LEU A 120 -11.50 -7.58 15.79
CA LEU A 120 -12.84 -8.16 15.82
C LEU A 120 -13.90 -7.06 15.79
N LYS A 121 -14.84 -7.17 14.84
CA LYS A 121 -16.05 -6.37 14.79
C LYS A 121 -17.26 -7.29 14.92
N CYS A 122 -18.06 -7.07 15.96
CA CYS A 122 -19.22 -7.89 16.27
C CYS A 122 -20.52 -7.14 15.96
N LYS A 123 -21.57 -7.88 15.57
CA LYS A 123 -22.94 -7.35 15.42
C LYS A 123 -23.89 -8.04 16.40
N CYS A 124 -24.46 -7.27 17.31
CA CYS A 124 -25.52 -7.74 18.21
C CYS A 124 -26.85 -7.82 17.46
N HIS A 125 -27.63 -8.88 17.68
CA HIS A 125 -28.88 -9.12 16.95
C HIS A 125 -30.03 -9.67 17.81
N GLY A 126 -29.99 -9.44 19.13
CA GLY A 126 -31.03 -9.85 20.09
C GLY A 126 -30.51 -10.85 21.11
#